data_AF-A0A078BJ08-F1
#
_entry.id   AF-A0A078BJ08-F1
#
_cell.length_a   1.000
_cell.length_b   1.000
_cell.length_c   1.000
_cell.angle_alpha   90.00
_cell.angle_beta   90.00
_cell.angle_gamma   90.00
#
_symmetry.space_group_name_H-M   'P 1'
#
loop_
_entity.id
_entity.type
_entity.pdbx_description
1 polymer ?
#
loop_
_entity_poly.entity_id
_entity_poly.type
_entity_poly.pdbx_seq_one_letter_code
_entity_poly.pdbx_strand_id
1 'polypeptide(L)'
;MNNNPMKAMCKGRRPSVQRDHGFTLIELMIVVAIIGILAAVAIPQYRDYMVRARVTEGINLASGIKTAVAEYWATHGSFISDWPSTDPVCTGATAACTRAYGAEPPSGTYSISVLVGYGGTIIITYNQLLNPNQATGYTLVLQPAPGEGSLRWVCFSGGQTSKDGVTTNATPTLPSKYAPPPCR
;
A
#
# COMPACT_ATOMS: atom_id res chain seq x y z
N MET A 1 34.33 82.01 -43.82
CA MET A 1 34.44 80.54 -43.97
C MET A 1 33.54 79.90 -42.93
N ASN A 2 32.31 79.61 -43.34
CA ASN A 2 31.29 78.91 -42.55
C ASN A 2 31.25 77.47 -43.07
N ASN A 3 31.24 76.45 -42.20
CA ASN A 3 30.44 75.25 -42.41
C ASN A 3 30.38 74.32 -41.18
N ASN A 4 29.15 73.88 -40.95
CA ASN A 4 28.53 73.18 -39.84
C ASN A 4 29.07 71.75 -39.56
N PRO A 5 28.77 71.16 -38.38
CA PRO A 5 29.36 69.93 -37.88
C PRO A 5 28.64 68.64 -38.36
N MET A 6 29.42 67.58 -38.59
CA MET A 6 28.90 66.21 -38.82
C MET A 6 28.27 65.68 -37.53
N LYS A 7 26.94 65.67 -37.48
CA LYS A 7 26.16 65.02 -36.43
C LYS A 7 26.09 63.52 -36.73
N ALA A 8 26.79 62.70 -35.94
CA ALA A 8 26.71 61.26 -36.02
C ALA A 8 25.31 60.76 -35.65
N MET A 9 24.70 59.97 -36.55
CA MET A 9 23.39 59.36 -36.37
C MET A 9 23.53 58.02 -35.64
N CYS A 10 23.32 58.00 -34.31
CA CYS A 10 23.11 56.75 -33.57
C CYS A 10 21.79 56.12 -33.99
N LYS A 11 21.86 54.99 -34.71
CA LYS A 11 20.71 54.20 -35.17
C LYS A 11 20.09 53.47 -33.96
N GLY A 12 19.08 54.09 -33.33
CA GLY A 12 18.34 53.50 -32.21
C GLY A 12 17.61 52.22 -32.64
N ARG A 13 18.08 51.07 -32.13
CA ARG A 13 17.40 49.78 -32.24
C ARG A 13 16.12 49.84 -31.41
N ARG A 14 14.96 49.92 -32.07
CA ARG A 14 13.65 49.94 -31.40
C ARG A 14 13.42 48.57 -30.75
N PRO A 15 13.17 48.47 -29.43
CA PRO A 15 12.81 47.21 -28.80
C PRO A 15 11.41 46.79 -29.27
N SER A 16 11.28 45.56 -29.75
CA SER A 16 9.98 44.95 -30.01
C SER A 16 9.28 44.73 -28.67
N VAL A 17 8.20 45.48 -28.42
CA VAL A 17 7.31 45.24 -27.28
C VAL A 17 6.64 43.88 -27.51
N GLN A 18 7.19 42.82 -26.94
CA GLN A 18 6.46 41.57 -26.74
C GLN A 18 5.34 41.88 -25.75
N ARG A 19 4.10 41.80 -26.22
CA ARG A 19 2.93 41.88 -25.36
C ARG A 19 2.86 40.56 -24.62
N ASP A 20 3.24 40.56 -23.35
CA ASP A 20 2.97 39.43 -22.48
C ASP A 20 1.46 39.30 -22.31
N HIS A 21 0.87 38.29 -22.95
CA HIS A 21 -0.50 37.89 -22.74
C HIS A 21 -0.59 37.23 -21.36
N GLY A 22 -0.85 38.04 -20.33
CA GLY A 22 -1.10 37.55 -18.97
C GLY A 22 -2.45 36.86 -18.86
N PHE A 23 -2.52 35.80 -18.04
CA PHE A 23 -3.76 35.13 -17.65
C PHE A 23 -4.64 36.10 -16.85
N THR A 24 -5.95 36.13 -17.12
CA THR A 24 -6.86 36.98 -16.34
C THR A 24 -7.13 36.36 -14.96
N LEU A 25 -7.34 37.20 -13.95
CA LEU A 25 -7.68 36.72 -12.60
C LEU A 25 -8.99 35.92 -12.60
N ILE A 26 -9.94 36.31 -13.46
CA ILE A 26 -11.22 35.60 -13.61
C ILE A 26 -11.05 34.22 -14.24
N GLU A 27 -10.17 34.05 -15.24
CA GLU A 27 -9.86 32.72 -15.79
C GLU A 27 -9.26 31.81 -14.71
N LEU A 28 -8.36 32.35 -13.88
CA LEU A 28 -7.73 31.57 -12.83
C LEU A 28 -8.72 31.17 -11.74
N MET A 29 -9.67 32.04 -11.37
CA MET A 29 -10.71 31.71 -10.38
C MET A 29 -11.64 30.60 -10.87
N ILE A 30 -12.04 30.61 -12.14
CA ILE A 30 -12.90 29.56 -12.70
C ILE A 30 -12.16 28.22 -12.73
N VAL A 31 -10.88 28.22 -13.13
CA VAL A 31 -10.06 27.00 -13.16
C VAL A 31 -9.92 26.40 -11.76
N VAL A 32 -9.63 27.22 -10.74
CA VAL A 32 -9.52 26.75 -9.36
C VAL A 32 -10.87 26.21 -8.84
N ALA A 33 -12.00 26.84 -9.21
CA ALA A 33 -13.32 26.36 -8.83
C ALA A 33 -13.62 24.97 -9.41
N ILE A 34 -13.30 24.73 -10.69
CA ILE A 34 -13.50 23.43 -11.33
C ILE A 34 -12.59 22.37 -10.71
N ILE A 35 -11.30 22.68 -10.50
CA ILE A 35 -10.35 21.76 -9.85
C ILE A 35 -10.81 21.43 -8.43
N GLY A 36 -11.36 22.40 -7.68
CA GLY A 36 -11.89 22.18 -6.34
C GLY A 36 -13.02 21.14 -6.30
N ILE A 37 -13.97 21.20 -7.23
CA ILE A 37 -15.07 20.22 -7.33
C ILE A 37 -14.54 18.83 -7.69
N LEU A 38 -13.65 18.75 -8.69
CA LEU A 38 -13.05 17.47 -9.10
C LEU A 38 -12.24 16.84 -7.96
N ALA A 39 -11.45 17.64 -7.24
CA ALA A 39 -10.64 17.19 -6.12
C ALA A 39 -11.49 16.63 -4.97
N ALA A 40 -12.64 17.26 -4.66
CA ALA A 40 -13.52 16.80 -3.59
C ALA A 40 -14.04 15.37 -3.81
N VAL A 41 -14.30 14.98 -5.06
CA VAL A 41 -14.74 13.62 -5.41
C VAL A 41 -13.54 12.67 -5.59
N ALA A 42 -12.47 13.15 -6.21
CA ALA A 42 -11.32 12.31 -6.57
C ALA A 42 -10.47 11.90 -5.35
N ILE A 43 -10.27 12.79 -4.37
CA ILE A 43 -9.41 12.53 -3.21
C ILE A 43 -9.88 11.31 -2.39
N PRO A 44 -11.17 11.19 -1.95
CA PRO A 44 -11.58 10.03 -1.17
C PRO A 44 -11.46 8.72 -1.95
N GLN A 45 -11.78 8.74 -3.26
CA GLN A 45 -11.64 7.56 -4.12
C GLN A 45 -10.17 7.15 -4.31
N TYR A 46 -9.28 8.11 -4.52
CA TYR A 46 -7.85 7.86 -4.66
C TYR A 46 -7.24 7.29 -3.37
N ARG A 47 -7.67 7.77 -2.21
CA ARG A 47 -7.25 7.20 -0.92
C ARG A 47 -7.66 5.74 -0.79
N ASP A 48 -8.89 5.39 -1.12
CA ASP A 48 -9.38 4.01 -1.07
C ASP A 48 -8.62 3.10 -2.06
N TYR A 49 -8.25 3.62 -3.24
CA TYR A 49 -7.39 2.92 -4.20
C TYR A 49 -6.00 2.63 -3.63
N MET A 50 -5.34 3.64 -3.05
CA MET A 50 -4.02 3.48 -2.42
C MET A 50 -4.04 2.48 -1.28
N VAL A 51 -5.12 2.46 -0.48
CA VAL A 51 -5.29 1.46 0.59
C VAL A 51 -5.40 0.05 0.01
N ARG A 52 -6.18 -0.16 -1.05
CA ARG A 52 -6.28 -1.48 -1.70
C ARG A 52 -4.93 -1.93 -2.30
N ALA A 53 -4.18 -1.01 -2.89
CA ALA A 53 -2.84 -1.29 -3.41
C ALA A 53 -1.88 -1.75 -2.30
N ARG A 54 -1.90 -1.06 -1.15
CA ARG A 54 -1.17 -1.44 0.07
C ARG A 54 -1.57 -2.81 0.61
N VAL A 55 -2.87 -3.13 0.59
CA VAL A 55 -3.35 -4.46 0.98
C VAL A 55 -2.77 -5.54 0.05
N THR A 56 -2.79 -5.31 -1.27
CA THR A 56 -2.21 -6.27 -2.23
C THR A 56 -0.70 -6.41 -2.08
N GLU A 57 0.02 -5.36 -1.71
CA GLU A 57 1.45 -5.42 -1.39
C GLU A 57 1.72 -6.41 -0.24
N GLY A 58 0.93 -6.35 0.84
CA GLY A 58 1.06 -7.29 1.95
C GLY A 58 0.79 -8.75 1.56
N ILE A 59 -0.17 -8.99 0.66
CA ILE A 59 -0.43 -10.34 0.13
C ILE A 59 0.73 -10.82 -0.73
N ASN A 60 1.32 -9.94 -1.54
CA ASN A 60 2.50 -10.26 -2.34
C ASN A 60 3.70 -10.59 -1.45
N LEU A 61 3.90 -9.85 -0.36
CA LEU A 61 4.93 -10.16 0.65
C LEU A 61 4.69 -11.54 1.30
N ALA A 62 3.44 -11.88 1.57
CA ALA A 62 3.08 -13.19 2.11
C ALA A 62 3.28 -14.34 1.12
N SER A 63 3.44 -14.10 -0.18
CA SER A 63 3.52 -15.17 -1.19
C SER A 63 4.69 -16.14 -0.96
N GLY A 64 5.88 -15.63 -0.62
CA GLY A 64 7.04 -16.48 -0.31
C GLY A 64 6.82 -17.34 0.93
N ILE A 65 6.10 -16.80 1.92
CA ILE A 65 5.74 -17.53 3.15
C ILE A 65 4.70 -18.62 2.84
N LYS A 66 3.74 -18.36 1.95
CA LYS A 66 2.79 -19.38 1.50
C LYS A 66 3.51 -20.58 0.86
N THR A 67 4.53 -20.33 0.06
CA THR A 67 5.35 -21.39 -0.54
C THR A 67 6.06 -22.20 0.53
N ALA A 68 6.71 -21.54 1.49
CA ALA A 68 7.40 -22.22 2.59
C ALA A 68 6.45 -23.08 3.45
N VAL A 69 5.24 -22.56 3.77
CA VAL A 69 4.21 -23.35 4.49
C VAL A 69 3.77 -24.56 3.66
N ALA A 70 3.62 -24.40 2.34
CA ALA A 70 3.22 -25.49 1.46
C ALA A 70 4.31 -26.57 1.31
N GLU A 71 5.58 -26.18 1.21
CA GLU A 71 6.72 -27.11 1.18
C GLU A 71 6.83 -27.90 2.48
N TYR A 72 6.64 -27.24 3.63
CA TYR A 72 6.62 -27.91 4.92
C TYR A 72 5.51 -28.97 4.99
N TRP A 73 4.29 -28.59 4.59
CA TRP A 73 3.15 -29.52 4.54
C TRP A 73 3.40 -30.69 3.58
N ALA A 74 3.97 -30.43 2.40
CA ALA A 74 4.28 -31.47 1.43
C ALA A 74 5.31 -32.49 1.95
N THR A 75 6.25 -32.04 2.78
CA THR A 75 7.32 -32.89 3.34
C THR A 75 6.85 -33.67 4.59
N HIS A 76 6.05 -33.04 5.45
CA HIS A 76 5.70 -33.60 6.76
C HIS A 76 4.26 -34.12 6.86
N GLY A 77 3.36 -33.74 5.93
CA GLY A 77 1.94 -34.10 5.96
C GLY A 77 1.14 -33.43 7.09
N SER A 78 1.76 -32.54 7.86
CA SER A 78 1.13 -31.80 8.95
C SER A 78 1.59 -30.35 8.96
N PHE A 79 0.78 -29.46 9.53
CA PHE A 79 1.22 -28.11 9.82
C PHE A 79 2.11 -28.12 11.06
N ILE A 80 3.07 -27.21 11.09
CA ILE A 80 3.88 -26.98 12.27
C ILE A 80 3.00 -26.43 13.39
N SER A 81 3.04 -27.07 14.56
CA SER A 81 2.34 -26.58 15.75
C SER A 81 3.10 -25.42 16.38
N ASP A 82 4.43 -25.47 16.35
CA ASP A 82 5.30 -24.47 16.94
C ASP A 82 6.47 -24.22 15.97
N TRP A 83 6.50 -23.06 15.32
CA TRP A 83 7.63 -22.71 14.46
C TRP A 83 8.87 -22.51 15.32
N PRO A 84 9.94 -23.33 15.19
CA PRO A 84 11.17 -23.10 15.90
C PRO A 84 11.79 -21.80 15.38
N SER A 85 12.27 -20.95 16.29
CA SER A 85 12.90 -19.65 16.00
C SER A 85 14.17 -19.76 15.12
N THR A 86 14.63 -20.99 14.86
CA THR A 86 15.82 -21.36 14.08
C THR A 86 15.52 -21.83 12.66
N ASP A 87 14.25 -21.93 12.24
CA ASP A 87 13.92 -22.26 10.85
C ASP A 87 14.37 -21.12 9.92
N PRO A 88 15.01 -21.38 8.76
CA PRO A 88 15.40 -20.36 7.78
C PRO A 88 14.22 -19.49 7.28
N VAL A 89 12.98 -19.99 7.37
CA VAL A 89 11.78 -19.19 7.11
C VAL A 89 11.58 -18.11 8.19
N CYS A 90 12.12 -18.30 9.39
CA CYS A 90 11.75 -17.61 10.63
C CYS A 90 12.91 -17.04 11.46
N THR A 91 14.11 -16.92 10.87
CA THR A 91 15.26 -16.29 11.54
C THR A 91 14.89 -14.90 12.08
N GLY A 92 14.68 -14.82 13.41
CA GLY A 92 14.42 -13.57 14.13
C GLY A 92 13.22 -13.53 15.09
N ALA A 93 12.43 -14.59 15.28
CA ALA A 93 11.22 -14.49 16.10
C ALA A 93 11.00 -15.66 17.09
N THR A 94 10.71 -15.32 18.34
CA THR A 94 10.33 -16.26 19.41
C THR A 94 8.81 -16.40 19.45
N ALA A 95 8.32 -17.65 19.38
CA ALA A 95 6.93 -18.11 19.46
C ALA A 95 6.03 -17.95 18.21
N ALA A 96 6.40 -17.17 17.21
CA ALA A 96 5.72 -17.09 15.91
C ALA A 96 6.70 -16.59 14.84
N CYS A 97 6.56 -16.96 13.57
CA CYS A 97 7.44 -16.44 12.52
C CYS A 97 7.08 -15.00 12.18
N THR A 98 7.56 -14.05 12.97
CA THR A 98 7.43 -12.63 12.66
C THR A 98 8.53 -12.25 11.68
N ARG A 99 8.19 -12.13 10.39
CA ARG A 99 9.01 -11.38 9.45
C ARG A 99 8.39 -10.00 9.27
N ALA A 100 9.00 -9.00 9.89
CA ALA A 100 8.75 -7.61 9.54
C ALA A 100 9.39 -7.34 8.16
N TYR A 101 8.59 -6.95 7.17
CA TYR A 101 9.09 -6.54 5.86
C TYR A 101 8.82 -5.04 5.70
N GLY A 102 9.91 -4.28 5.70
CA GLY A 102 9.88 -2.83 5.93
C GLY A 102 10.43 -2.56 7.33
N ALA A 103 11.40 -1.64 7.43
CA ALA A 103 11.92 -1.20 8.72
C ALA A 103 10.74 -0.85 9.62
N GLU A 104 10.75 -1.28 10.89
CA GLU A 104 9.95 -0.66 11.94
C GLU A 104 10.20 0.85 11.81
N PRO A 105 9.27 1.62 11.23
CA PRO A 105 9.57 3.00 11.01
C PRO A 105 9.45 3.70 12.36
N PRO A 106 10.19 4.79 12.58
CA PRO A 106 9.92 5.65 13.73
C PRO A 106 8.41 5.94 13.76
N SER A 107 7.81 5.68 14.92
CA SER A 107 6.38 5.78 15.21
C SER A 107 5.70 6.89 14.40
N GLY A 108 4.93 6.53 13.36
CA GLY A 108 4.34 7.50 12.43
C GLY A 108 4.40 7.15 10.93
N THR A 109 5.00 6.03 10.53
CA THR A 109 4.98 5.58 9.13
C THR A 109 4.22 4.25 8.96
N TYR A 110 3.50 4.13 7.85
CA TYR A 110 2.87 2.89 7.38
C TYR A 110 3.89 1.73 7.31
N SER A 111 3.54 0.57 7.87
CA SER A 111 4.35 -0.64 7.81
C SER A 111 3.50 -1.89 7.61
N ILE A 112 4.12 -2.94 7.07
CA ILE A 112 3.51 -4.25 6.86
C ILE A 112 4.34 -5.29 7.63
N SER A 113 3.70 -6.09 8.46
CA SER A 113 4.34 -7.26 9.08
C SER A 113 3.57 -8.52 8.74
N VAL A 114 4.29 -9.63 8.58
CA VAL A 114 3.70 -10.93 8.31
C VAL A 114 4.12 -11.90 9.40
N LEU A 115 3.13 -12.56 9.98
CA LEU A 115 3.31 -13.53 11.05
C LEU A 115 2.72 -14.87 10.62
N VAL A 116 3.42 -15.97 10.89
CA VAL A 116 2.84 -17.31 10.77
C VAL A 116 2.49 -17.83 12.16
N GLY A 117 1.21 -18.08 12.38
CA GLY A 117 0.65 -18.66 13.60
C GLY A 117 0.40 -20.16 13.47
N TYR A 118 -0.26 -20.70 14.50
CA TYR A 118 -0.66 -22.11 14.58
C TYR A 118 -1.38 -22.59 13.31
N GLY A 119 -1.10 -23.83 12.90
CA GLY A 119 -1.76 -24.43 11.73
C GLY A 119 -1.39 -23.80 10.39
N GLY A 120 -0.23 -23.12 10.33
CA GLY A 120 0.25 -22.45 9.11
C GLY A 120 -0.53 -21.19 8.73
N THR A 121 -1.38 -20.67 9.62
CA THR A 121 -2.15 -19.44 9.40
C THR A 121 -1.22 -18.25 9.22
N ILE A 122 -1.32 -17.56 8.11
CA ILE A 122 -0.55 -16.34 7.85
C ILE A 122 -1.41 -15.13 8.22
N ILE A 123 -0.89 -14.27 9.09
CA ILE A 123 -1.51 -13.05 9.55
C ILE A 123 -0.69 -11.89 9.02
N ILE A 124 -1.30 -11.07 8.15
CA ILE A 124 -0.69 -9.87 7.60
C ILE A 124 -1.24 -8.69 8.39
N THR A 125 -0.36 -7.88 8.97
CA THR A 125 -0.72 -6.70 9.76
C THR A 125 -0.29 -5.44 9.01
N TYR A 126 -1.21 -4.51 8.85
CA TYR A 126 -1.00 -3.20 8.22
C TYR A 126 -1.12 -2.11 9.27
N ASN A 127 0.02 -1.59 9.73
CA ASN A 127 0.04 -0.49 10.69
C ASN A 127 -0.23 0.83 9.98
N GLN A 128 -1.03 1.69 10.61
CA GLN A 128 -1.34 3.04 10.13
C GLN A 128 -1.90 3.09 8.68
N LEU A 129 -2.56 2.02 8.24
CA LEU A 129 -3.06 1.87 6.86
C LEU A 129 -4.04 2.97 6.45
N LEU A 130 -5.01 3.27 7.32
CA LEU A 130 -6.06 4.26 7.08
C LEU A 130 -5.77 5.61 7.77
N ASN A 131 -5.18 5.55 8.97
CA ASN A 131 -4.92 6.70 9.81
C ASN A 131 -3.47 6.65 10.34
N PRO A 132 -2.70 7.75 10.26
CA PRO A 132 -1.33 7.80 10.77
C PRO A 132 -1.26 7.69 12.30
N ASN A 133 -2.35 7.93 13.02
CA ASN A 133 -2.40 7.87 14.48
C ASN A 133 -3.01 6.56 15.01
N GLN A 134 -3.15 5.54 14.16
CA GLN A 134 -3.77 4.28 14.54
C GLN A 134 -2.78 3.41 15.33
N ALA A 135 -3.10 3.15 16.61
CA ALA A 135 -2.25 2.37 17.50
C ALA A 135 -2.24 0.87 17.16
N THR A 136 -3.35 0.32 16.65
CA THR A 136 -3.49 -1.11 16.32
C THR A 136 -3.60 -1.30 14.81
N GLY A 137 -2.74 -2.10 14.19
CA GLY A 137 -2.81 -2.38 12.75
C GLY A 137 -4.08 -3.15 12.35
N TYR A 138 -4.48 -3.01 11.08
CA TYR A 138 -5.51 -3.87 10.49
C TYR A 138 -4.90 -5.21 10.10
N THR A 139 -5.65 -6.30 10.28
CA THR A 139 -5.17 -7.66 9.97
C THR A 139 -5.97 -8.29 8.84
N LEU A 140 -5.25 -8.95 7.92
CA LEU A 140 -5.79 -9.85 6.91
C LEU A 140 -5.22 -11.24 7.16
N VAL A 141 -6.05 -12.28 7.06
CA VAL A 141 -5.64 -13.64 7.42
C VAL A 141 -5.72 -14.56 6.21
N LEU A 142 -4.69 -15.38 6.01
CA LEU A 142 -4.65 -16.46 5.02
C LEU A 142 -4.55 -17.79 5.77
N GLN A 143 -5.59 -18.60 5.70
CA GLN A 143 -5.62 -19.92 6.28
C GLN A 143 -5.31 -20.96 5.20
N PRO A 144 -4.27 -21.80 5.38
CA PRO A 144 -4.12 -22.98 4.54
C PRO A 144 -5.16 -24.02 4.95
N ALA A 145 -5.70 -24.73 3.96
CA ALA A 145 -6.54 -25.89 4.16
C ALA A 145 -6.11 -27.01 3.20
N PRO A 146 -6.28 -28.28 3.59
CA PRO A 146 -6.01 -29.41 2.69
C PRO A 146 -6.89 -29.31 1.44
N GLY A 147 -6.30 -29.38 0.26
CA GLY A 147 -7.01 -29.52 -1.01
C GLY A 147 -6.70 -30.86 -1.68
N GLU A 148 -7.16 -31.04 -2.91
CA GLU A 148 -6.85 -32.23 -3.71
C GLU A 148 -5.38 -32.15 -4.18
N GLY A 149 -4.50 -32.85 -3.46
CA GLY A 149 -3.07 -32.94 -3.79
C GLY A 149 -2.21 -31.71 -3.48
N SER A 150 -2.81 -30.58 -3.10
CA SER A 150 -2.10 -29.36 -2.71
C SER A 150 -2.87 -28.57 -1.65
N LEU A 151 -2.21 -27.63 -0.98
CA LEU A 151 -2.90 -26.71 -0.06
C LEU A 151 -3.75 -25.71 -0.84
N ARG A 152 -5.02 -25.57 -0.44
CA ARG A 152 -5.87 -24.44 -0.81
C ARG A 152 -5.69 -23.32 0.21
N TRP A 153 -5.76 -22.06 -0.23
CA TRP A 153 -5.61 -20.91 0.65
C TRP A 153 -6.93 -20.14 0.72
N VAL A 154 -7.49 -20.03 1.92
CA VAL A 154 -8.69 -19.24 2.17
C VAL A 154 -8.29 -17.93 2.81
N CYS A 155 -8.74 -16.82 2.23
CA CYS A 155 -8.44 -15.49 2.73
C CYS A 155 -9.64 -14.90 3.49
N PHE A 156 -9.37 -14.29 4.63
CA PHE A 156 -10.35 -13.71 5.53
C PHE A 156 -10.08 -12.22 5.75
N SER A 157 -11.14 -11.44 5.62
CA SER A 157 -11.21 -10.02 5.99
C SER A 157 -12.09 -9.83 7.24
N GLY A 158 -12.15 -8.59 7.72
CA GLY A 158 -12.75 -8.19 8.98
C GLY A 158 -14.14 -8.76 9.20
N GLY A 159 -14.34 -9.40 10.37
CA GLY A 159 -15.61 -10.00 10.77
C GLY A 159 -15.84 -11.43 10.27
N GLN A 160 -14.92 -12.00 9.49
CA GLN A 160 -15.02 -13.39 9.02
C GLN A 160 -14.29 -14.34 9.97
N THR A 161 -14.98 -15.38 10.44
CA THR A 161 -14.40 -16.48 11.22
C THR A 161 -14.46 -17.83 10.48
N SER A 162 -15.29 -17.93 9.45
CA SER A 162 -15.37 -19.08 8.55
C SER A 162 -15.68 -18.66 7.11
N LYS A 163 -15.06 -19.36 6.15
CA LYS A 163 -15.24 -19.17 4.70
C LYS A 163 -14.80 -20.45 3.98
N ASP A 164 -15.50 -20.86 2.92
CA ASP A 164 -15.15 -22.02 2.08
C ASP A 164 -14.88 -23.33 2.87
N GLY A 165 -15.66 -23.55 3.93
CA GLY A 165 -15.54 -24.70 4.82
C GLY A 165 -14.28 -24.70 5.70
N VAL A 166 -13.60 -23.57 5.82
CA VAL A 166 -12.39 -23.37 6.62
C VAL A 166 -12.70 -22.36 7.73
N THR A 167 -12.21 -22.61 8.93
CA THR A 167 -12.28 -21.69 10.08
C THR A 167 -10.91 -21.09 10.36
N THR A 168 -10.88 -19.82 10.77
CA THR A 168 -9.65 -19.16 11.22
C THR A 168 -9.67 -19.00 12.74
N ASN A 169 -8.53 -19.29 13.39
CA ASN A 169 -8.31 -19.01 14.81
C ASN A 169 -7.76 -17.59 15.06
N ALA A 170 -7.41 -16.88 13.98
CA ALA A 170 -7.02 -15.47 14.03
C ALA A 170 -8.20 -14.56 13.72
N THR A 171 -8.24 -13.39 14.34
CA THR A 171 -9.29 -12.38 14.16
C THR A 171 -8.86 -11.38 13.09
N PRO A 172 -9.32 -11.51 11.82
CA PRO A 172 -9.10 -10.48 10.81
C PRO A 172 -9.88 -9.21 11.18
N THR A 173 -9.30 -8.05 10.90
CA THR A 173 -9.91 -6.74 11.20
C THR A 173 -9.97 -5.81 10.00
N LEU A 174 -9.26 -6.13 8.90
CA LEU A 174 -9.27 -5.30 7.69
C LEU A 174 -10.68 -5.20 7.11
N PRO A 175 -11.27 -4.01 6.95
CA PRO A 175 -12.61 -3.88 6.36
C PRO A 175 -12.70 -4.54 4.98
N SER A 176 -13.75 -5.32 4.72
CA SER A 176 -13.96 -6.05 3.46
C SER A 176 -13.95 -5.14 2.21
N LYS A 177 -14.32 -3.85 2.37
CA LYS A 177 -14.22 -2.84 1.31
C LYS A 177 -12.78 -2.59 0.83
N TYR A 178 -11.77 -2.90 1.63
CA TYR A 178 -10.36 -2.77 1.28
C TYR A 178 -9.71 -4.11 0.92
N ALA A 179 -10.34 -5.21 1.29
CA ALA A 179 -9.90 -6.54 0.91
C ALA A 179 -10.08 -6.78 -0.60
N PRO A 180 -9.18 -7.55 -1.25
CA PRO A 180 -9.36 -7.97 -2.63
C PRO A 180 -10.48 -9.03 -2.73
N PRO A 181 -11.03 -9.29 -3.93
CA PRO A 181 -12.14 -10.23 -4.13
C PRO A 181 -12.01 -11.61 -3.45
N PRO A 182 -10.85 -12.32 -3.49
CA PRO A 182 -10.71 -13.62 -2.82
C PRO A 182 -10.79 -13.54 -1.29
N CYS A 183 -10.66 -12.35 -0.71
CA CYS A 183 -10.67 -12.11 0.73
C CYS A 183 -11.98 -11.51 1.24
N ARG A 184 -12.95 -11.24 0.35
CA ARG A 184 -14.28 -10.73 0.71
C ARG A 184 -15.24 -11.84 1.06
#